data_AF-G2FZ08-F1
#
_entry.id   AF-G2FZ08-F1
#
_cell.length_a   1.000
_cell.length_b   1.000
_cell.length_c   1.000
_cell.angle_alpha   90.00
_cell.angle_beta   90.00
_cell.angle_gamma   90.00
#
_symmetry.space_group_name_H-M   'P 1'
#
loop_
_entity.id
_entity.type
_entity.pdbx_description
1 polymer ?
#
loop_
_entity_poly.entity_id
_entity_poly.type
_entity_poly.pdbx_seq_one_letter_code
_entity_poly.pdbx_strand_id
1 'polypeptide(L)' 'MNNARLTFKAMRKLKGTQAKVAKDVGISEIYVRKIEGGAFTPGRDLMFKLAQYFDIDEKVLFPDYFESMKRRLINR' A
#
# COMPACT_ATOMS: atom_id res chain seq x y z
N MET A 1 -0.73 10.48 -15.12
CA MET A 1 0.01 9.77 -14.06
C MET A 1 -0.90 9.63 -12.84
N ASN A 2 -1.65 8.54 -12.73
CA ASN A 2 -2.47 8.29 -11.54
C ASN A 2 -1.58 7.78 -10.41
N ASN A 3 -1.02 8.69 -9.60
CA ASN A 3 -0.34 8.33 -8.35
C ASN A 3 -1.39 8.00 -7.28
N ALA A 4 -2.09 6.89 -7.43
CA ALA A 4 -2.88 6.34 -6.34
C ALA A 4 -1.90 5.83 -5.26
N ARG A 5 -2.01 6.34 -4.03
CA ARG A 5 -1.14 6.04 -2.87
C ARG A 5 0.20 6.79 -2.82
N LEU A 6 0.11 8.12 -2.83
CA LEU A 6 1.24 9.04 -2.59
C LEU A 6 2.01 8.71 -1.29
N THR A 7 1.29 8.41 -0.21
CA THR A 7 1.88 8.05 1.09
C THR A 7 2.79 6.82 0.97
N PHE A 8 2.29 5.75 0.35
CA PHE A 8 3.08 4.53 0.15
C PHE A 8 4.36 4.82 -0.63
N LYS A 9 4.26 5.59 -1.72
CA LYS A 9 5.40 5.96 -2.55
C LYS A 9 6.42 6.80 -1.79
N ALA A 10 5.97 7.73 -0.95
CA ALA A 10 6.84 8.54 -0.10
C ALA A 10 7.60 7.65 0.91
N MET A 11 6.90 6.75 1.60
CA MET A 11 7.51 5.85 2.59
C MET A 11 8.47 4.85 1.95
N ARG A 12 8.14 4.33 0.77
CA ARG A 12 9.05 3.49 0.00
C ARG A 12 10.33 4.25 -0.39
N LYS A 13 10.22 5.51 -0.81
CA LYS A 13 11.39 6.35 -1.11
C LYS A 13 12.29 6.56 0.10
N LEU A 14 11.72 6.71 1.30
CA LEU A 14 12.48 6.83 2.55
C LEU A 14 13.23 5.53 2.90
N LYS A 15 12.63 4.37 2.63
CA LYS A 15 13.27 3.07 2.92
C LYS A 15 14.31 2.63 1.87
N GLY A 16 14.12 2.98 0.60
CA GLY A 16 15.08 2.68 -0.47
C GLY A 16 14.44 2.54 -1.85
N THR A 17 14.78 1.47 -2.59
CA THR A 17 14.26 1.16 -3.95
C THR A 17 13.02 0.25 -3.89
N GLN A 18 12.29 0.12 -5.01
CA GLN A 18 11.16 -0.83 -5.10
C GLN A 18 11.62 -2.28 -4.89
N ALA A 19 12.73 -2.67 -5.52
CA ALA A 19 13.36 -3.98 -5.31
C ALA A 19 13.74 -4.24 -3.84
N LYS A 20 14.28 -3.24 -3.12
CA LYS A 20 14.64 -3.39 -1.70
C LYS A 20 13.40 -3.66 -0.85
N VAL A 21 12.38 -2.81 -0.95
CA VAL A 21 11.13 -2.98 -0.20
C VAL A 21 10.46 -4.31 -0.54
N ALA A 22 10.47 -4.70 -1.81
CA ALA A 22 9.94 -5.97 -2.24
C ALA A 22 10.66 -7.15 -1.56
N LYS A 23 11.99 -7.13 -1.54
CA LYS A 23 12.81 -8.14 -0.87
C LYS A 23 12.55 -8.17 0.64
N ASP A 24 12.55 -7.03 1.30
CA ASP A 24 12.38 -6.92 2.75
C ASP A 24 10.99 -7.42 3.20
N VAL A 25 9.95 -7.13 2.41
CA VAL A 25 8.57 -7.56 2.68
C VAL A 25 8.31 -8.98 2.17
N GLY A 26 9.19 -9.54 1.34
CA GLY A 26 9.04 -10.87 0.75
C GLY A 26 7.96 -10.95 -0.34
N ILE A 27 7.87 -9.92 -1.19
CA ILE A 27 6.99 -9.86 -2.36
C ILE A 27 7.81 -9.56 -3.63
N SER A 28 7.21 -9.73 -4.81
CA SER A 28 7.87 -9.31 -6.06
C SER A 28 7.81 -7.80 -6.25
N GLU A 29 8.86 -7.23 -6.85
CA GLU A 29 8.95 -5.80 -7.19
C GLU A 29 7.76 -5.31 -8.03
N ILE A 30 7.25 -6.18 -8.92
CA ILE A 30 6.07 -5.89 -9.73
C ILE A 30 4.86 -5.57 -8.85
N TYR A 31 4.69 -6.27 -7.71
CA TYR A 31 3.62 -5.97 -6.76
C TYR A 31 3.78 -4.60 -6.13
N VAL A 32 5.00 -4.24 -5.69
CA VAL A 32 5.28 -2.90 -5.14
C VAL A 32 4.90 -1.81 -6.14
N ARG A 33 5.30 -1.96 -7.41
CA ARG A 33 4.95 -1.01 -8.48
C ARG A 33 3.44 -0.93 -8.73
N LYS A 34 2.73 -2.06 -8.74
CA LYS A 34 1.27 -2.10 -8.92
C LYS A 34 0.53 -1.46 -7.74
N ILE A 35 1.03 -1.66 -6.52
CA ILE A 35 0.50 -1.04 -5.30
C ILE A 35 0.67 0.48 -5.37
N GLU A 36 1.85 0.96 -5.76
CA GLU A 36 2.15 2.40 -5.94
C GLU A 36 1.35 3.07 -7.06
N GLY A 37 0.90 2.30 -8.05
CA GLY A 37 0.04 2.80 -9.13
C GLY A 37 -1.45 2.69 -8.81
N GLY A 38 -1.82 2.10 -7.66
CA GLY A 38 -3.21 1.76 -7.32
C GLY A 38 -3.87 0.72 -8.24
N ALA A 39 -3.11 0.08 -9.13
CA ALA A 39 -3.60 -0.98 -10.01
C ALA A 39 -3.84 -2.30 -9.27
N PHE A 40 -3.29 -2.44 -8.06
CA PHE A 40 -3.47 -3.59 -7.20
C PHE A 40 -3.70 -3.14 -5.77
N THR A 41 -4.74 -3.67 -5.14
CA THR A 41 -4.97 -3.49 -3.70
C THR A 41 -4.54 -4.77 -2.99
N PRO A 42 -3.56 -4.69 -2.08
CA PRO A 42 -3.10 -5.87 -1.35
C PRO A 42 -4.21 -6.43 -0.47
N GLY A 43 -4.15 -7.74 -0.22
CA GLY A 43 -4.99 -8.38 0.80
C GLY A 43 -4.62 -7.91 2.21
N ARG A 44 -5.52 -8.17 3.17
CA ARG A 44 -5.37 -7.74 4.58
C ARG A 44 -4.00 -8.04 5.16
N ASP A 45 -3.51 -9.28 5.03
CA ASP A 45 -2.25 -9.71 5.63
C ASP A 45 -1.06 -8.95 5.05
N LEU A 46 -1.05 -8.72 3.74
CA LEU A 46 0.00 -7.96 3.08
C LEU A 46 -0.09 -6.46 3.43
N MET A 47 -1.30 -5.91 3.59
CA MET A 47 -1.47 -4.54 4.07
C MET A 47 -0.87 -4.36 5.46
N PHE A 48 -1.17 -5.26 6.39
CA PHE A 48 -0.60 -5.22 7.74
C PHE A 48 0.93 -5.39 7.72
N LYS A 49 1.45 -6.31 6.91
CA LYS A 49 2.89 -6.49 6.78
C LYS A 49 3.60 -5.23 6.26
N LEU A 50 3.00 -4.55 5.29
CA LEU A 50 3.51 -3.29 4.75
C LEU A 50 3.40 -2.15 5.77
N ALA A 51 2.27 -2.05 6.48
CA ALA A 51 2.05 -1.10 7.56
C ALA A 51 3.12 -1.24 8.66
N GLN A 52 3.38 -2.47 9.12
CA GLN A 52 4.44 -2.77 10.09
C GLN A 52 5.83 -2.46 9.55
N TYR A 53 6.12 -2.79 8.29
CA TYR A 53 7.42 -2.51 7.68
C TYR A 53 7.70 -1.00 7.56
N PHE A 54 6.67 -0.21 7.27
CA PHE A 54 6.76 1.25 7.20
C PHE A 54 6.54 1.96 8.53
N ASP A 55 6.14 1.23 9.57
CA ASP A 55 5.79 1.74 10.90
C ASP A 55 4.66 2.78 10.88
N ILE A 56 3.61 2.51 10.08
CA ILE A 56 2.48 3.41 9.83
C ILE A 56 1.18 2.62 9.77
N ASP A 57 0.10 3.21 10.29
CA ASP A 57 -1.26 2.65 10.24
C ASP A 57 -1.71 2.34 8.80
N GLU A 58 -2.29 1.17 8.59
CA GLU A 58 -2.74 0.69 7.27
C GLU A 58 -3.78 1.62 6.62
N LYS A 59 -4.58 2.34 7.43
CA LYS A 59 -5.58 3.31 6.94
C LYS A 59 -4.92 4.55 6.36
N VAL A 60 -3.77 4.93 6.89
CA VAL A 60 -2.95 6.04 6.37
C VAL A 60 -2.19 5.61 5.12
N LEU A 61 -1.76 4.35 5.08
CA LEU A 61 -1.01 3.78 3.96
C LEU A 61 -1.92 3.48 2.74
N PHE A 62 -3.18 3.08 2.99
CA PHE A 62 -4.16 2.69 1.98
C PHE A 62 -5.52 3.37 2.18
N PRO A 63 -5.59 4.72 2.17
CA PRO A 63 -6.83 5.44 2.48
C PRO A 63 -7.95 5.13 1.49
N ASP A 64 -7.60 4.88 0.22
CA ASP A 64 -8.53 4.52 -0.87
C ASP A 64 -9.33 3.24 -0.56
N TYR A 65 -8.67 2.24 0.02
CA TYR A 65 -9.30 0.97 0.37
C TYR A 65 -10.33 1.14 1.48
N PHE A 66 -9.98 1.87 2.54
CA PHE A 66 -10.85 2.07 3.69
C PHE A 66 -12.01 3.03 3.40
N GLU A 67 -11.80 4.06 2.57
CA GLU A 67 -12.89 4.91 2.09
C GLU A 67 -13.90 4.11 1.25
N SER A 68 -13.42 3.27 0.33
CA SER A 68 -14.29 2.38 -0.45
C SER A 68 -15.09 1.44 0.44
N MET A 69 -14.44 0.85 1.45
CA MET A 69 -15.09 -0.02 2.43
C MET A 69 -16.16 0.73 3.22
N LYS A 70 -15.87 1.93 3.72
CA LYS A 70 -16.83 2.76 4.47
C LYS A 70 -18.05 3.10 3.63
N ARG A 71 -17.87 3.46 2.36
CA ARG A 71 -18.98 3.73 1.42
C ARG A 71 -19.89 2.51 1.23
N ARG A 72 -19.33 1.29 1.18
CA ARG A 72 -20.13 0.06 1.06
C ARG A 72 -20.96 -0.25 2.31
N LEU A 73 -20.50 0.18 3.49
CA LEU A 73 -21.20 -0.03 4.75
C LEU A 73 -22.32 0.99 4.98
N ILE A 74 -22.17 2.23 4.49
CA ILE A 74 -23.19 3.28 4.63
C ILE A 74 -24.39 3.06 3.67
N ASN A 75 -24.16 2.42 2.52
CA ASN A 75 -25.20 2.16 1.53
C ASN A 75 -25.96 0.82 1.77
N ARG A 76 -25.93 0.30 3.00
CA ARG A 76 -26.66 -0.89 3.45
C ARG A 76 -27.67 -0.50 4.52
#